data_AF-A0A966WRF7-F1
#
_entry.id   AF-A0A966WRF7-F1
#
_cell.length_a   1.000
_cell.length_b   1.000
_cell.length_c   1.000
_cell.angle_alpha   90.00
_cell.angle_beta   90.00
_cell.angle_gamma   90.00
#
_symmetry.space_group_name_H-M   'P 1'
#
loop_
_entity.id
_entity.type
_entity.pdbx_description
1 polymer ?
#
loop_
_entity_poly.entity_id
_entity_poly.type
_entity_poly.pdbx_seq_one_letter_code
_entity_poly.pdbx_strand_id
1 'polypeptide(L)'
;MGHAVQRLRSLSADVLLHTGIEGEIAALFRAFREENWRPRLVVGIAGGHAVADTARAAGEGHDGTLVIDLPPVPPGHPFSDAYRRRYGAVPRSGHSLAAFSLARPVMDALRGPDLRQGMMAVDLPEGTLPNGWGLRMDARQQNLRAIPVLSRWDHGVLGPL
;
A
#
# COMPACT_ATOMS: atom_id res chain seq x y z
N MET A 1 -6.09 -13.16 18.60
CA MET A 1 -6.08 -13.71 17.23
C MET A 1 -6.29 -15.22 17.16
N GLY A 2 -5.71 -16.06 18.04
CA GLY A 2 -5.82 -17.54 17.96
C GLY A 2 -7.24 -18.09 17.77
N HIS A 3 -8.21 -17.69 18.60
CA HIS A 3 -9.61 -18.12 18.43
C HIS A 3 -10.24 -17.74 17.08
N ALA A 4 -9.83 -16.61 16.48
CA ALA A 4 -10.34 -16.21 15.17
C ALA A 4 -9.78 -17.12 14.06
N VAL A 5 -8.49 -17.46 14.12
CA VAL A 5 -7.85 -18.38 13.16
C VAL A 5 -8.47 -19.78 13.27
N GLN A 6 -8.69 -20.29 14.47
CA GLN A 6 -9.37 -21.58 14.69
C GLN A 6 -10.79 -21.59 14.10
N ARG A 7 -11.53 -20.48 14.24
CA ARG A 7 -12.86 -20.35 13.63
C ARG A 7 -12.80 -20.31 12.11
N LEU A 8 -11.85 -19.60 11.52
CA LEU A 8 -11.66 -19.58 10.07
C LEU A 8 -11.30 -20.99 9.55
N ARG A 9 -10.45 -21.72 10.28
CA ARG A 9 -10.08 -23.10 9.99
C ARG A 9 -11.27 -24.05 10.05
N SER A 10 -12.08 -23.99 11.12
CA SER A 10 -13.23 -24.88 11.27
C SER A 10 -14.29 -24.65 10.19
N LEU A 11 -14.38 -23.42 9.67
CA LEU A 11 -15.23 -23.05 8.54
C LEU A 11 -14.58 -23.36 7.18
N SER A 12 -13.35 -23.86 7.14
CA SER A 12 -12.59 -24.10 5.91
C SER A 12 -12.52 -22.87 5.01
N ALA A 13 -12.26 -21.70 5.60
CA ALA A 13 -12.14 -20.46 4.85
C ALA A 13 -10.98 -20.52 3.84
N ASP A 14 -11.30 -20.43 2.55
CA ASP A 14 -10.30 -20.42 1.48
C ASP A 14 -9.63 -19.05 1.31
N VAL A 15 -10.37 -17.97 1.54
CA VAL A 15 -9.93 -16.59 1.33
C VAL A 15 -10.16 -15.76 2.59
N LEU A 16 -9.14 -15.01 2.99
CA LEU A 16 -9.25 -14.00 4.05
C LEU A 16 -9.01 -12.61 3.46
N LEU A 17 -10.01 -11.74 3.57
CA LEU A 17 -9.84 -10.30 3.39
C LEU A 17 -9.52 -9.68 4.74
N HIS A 18 -8.38 -9.01 4.86
CA HIS A 18 -7.90 -8.50 6.15
C HIS A 18 -7.39 -7.07 6.03
N THR A 19 -7.84 -6.20 6.94
CA THR A 19 -7.21 -4.92 7.22
C THR A 19 -6.76 -4.90 8.68
N GLY A 20 -5.64 -4.26 8.95
CA GLY A 20 -5.08 -4.17 10.30
C GLY A 20 -3.81 -3.32 10.32
N ILE A 21 -3.36 -2.98 11.51
CA ILE A 21 -2.08 -2.31 11.72
C ILE A 21 -0.93 -3.33 11.82
N GLU A 22 0.31 -2.86 11.74
CA GLU A 22 1.52 -3.70 11.62
C GLU A 22 1.57 -4.82 12.69
N GLY A 23 1.30 -4.47 13.96
CA GLY A 23 1.30 -5.44 15.07
C GLY A 23 0.18 -6.47 15.00
N GLU A 24 -1.00 -6.11 14.51
CA GLU A 24 -2.14 -7.03 14.33
C GLU A 24 -1.87 -8.01 13.20
N ILE A 25 -1.30 -7.52 12.10
CA ILE A 25 -0.89 -8.34 10.96
C ILE A 25 0.18 -9.34 11.42
N ALA A 26 1.23 -8.89 12.11
CA ALA A 26 2.25 -9.79 12.66
C ALA A 26 1.63 -10.85 13.61
N ALA A 27 0.69 -10.46 14.46
CA ALA A 27 -0.02 -11.39 15.34
C ALA A 27 -0.90 -12.40 14.58
N LEU A 28 -1.55 -11.99 13.49
CA LEU A 28 -2.33 -12.87 12.61
C LEU A 28 -1.43 -13.93 11.97
N PHE A 29 -0.32 -13.53 11.35
CA PHE A 29 0.59 -14.47 10.69
C PHE A 29 1.32 -15.38 11.69
N ARG A 30 1.57 -14.90 12.91
CA ARG A 30 2.01 -15.77 14.01
C ARG A 30 0.96 -16.81 14.37
N ALA A 31 -0.32 -16.42 14.49
CA ALA A 31 -1.40 -17.35 14.79
C ALA A 31 -1.59 -18.40 13.68
N PHE A 32 -1.40 -18.06 12.40
CA PHE A 32 -1.39 -19.05 11.32
C PHE A 32 -0.30 -20.11 11.50
N ARG A 33 0.90 -19.71 11.92
CA ARG A 33 2.00 -20.65 12.22
C ARG A 33 1.68 -21.53 13.43
N GLU A 34 1.19 -20.94 14.51
CA GLU A 34 0.83 -21.65 15.74
C GLU A 34 -0.25 -22.72 15.49
N GLU A 35 -1.21 -22.43 14.61
CA GLU A 35 -2.29 -23.34 14.24
C GLU A 35 -1.91 -24.33 13.13
N ASN A 36 -0.70 -24.21 12.56
CA ASN A 36 -0.25 -24.93 11.37
C ASN A 36 -1.31 -24.88 10.24
N TRP A 37 -1.92 -23.71 10.05
CA TRP A 37 -3.01 -23.50 9.10
C TRP A 37 -3.07 -22.05 8.64
N ARG A 38 -3.31 -21.86 7.34
CA ARG A 38 -3.56 -20.56 6.70
C ARG A 38 -4.60 -20.76 5.59
N PRO A 39 -5.48 -19.78 5.32
CA PRO A 39 -6.29 -19.76 4.11
C PRO A 39 -5.44 -19.90 2.85
N ARG A 40 -6.02 -20.40 1.76
CA ARG A 40 -5.33 -20.50 0.46
C ARG A 40 -4.91 -19.14 -0.07
N LEU A 41 -5.68 -18.10 0.25
CA LEU A 41 -5.41 -16.74 -0.14
C LEU A 41 -5.65 -15.77 1.02
N VAL A 42 -4.68 -14.88 1.25
CA VAL A 42 -4.85 -13.70 2.09
C VAL A 42 -4.79 -12.48 1.19
N VAL A 43 -5.80 -11.63 1.29
CA VAL A 43 -5.84 -10.31 0.63
C VAL A 43 -5.82 -9.25 1.70
N GLY A 44 -4.68 -8.58 1.82
CA GLY A 44 -4.49 -7.40 2.63
C GLY A 44 -5.12 -6.17 1.99
N ILE A 45 -5.81 -5.37 2.79
CA ILE A 45 -6.40 -4.10 2.33
C ILE A 45 -5.72 -2.96 3.10
N ALA A 46 -5.20 -1.99 2.34
CA ALA A 46 -4.56 -0.76 2.80
C ALA A 46 -3.21 -0.94 3.53
N GLY A 47 -2.70 0.19 4.01
CA GLY A 47 -1.29 0.46 4.30
C GLY A 47 -0.53 -0.54 5.16
N GLY A 48 -1.17 -1.18 6.14
CA GLY A 48 -0.50 -2.10 7.04
C GLY A 48 0.18 -3.25 6.30
N HIS A 49 -0.51 -3.85 5.32
CA HIS A 49 0.03 -4.98 4.55
C HIS A 49 1.02 -4.57 3.47
N ALA A 50 1.07 -3.30 3.07
CA ALA A 50 1.98 -2.81 2.04
C ALA A 50 3.36 -2.37 2.58
N VAL A 51 3.55 -2.40 3.89
CA VAL A 51 4.77 -1.92 4.55
C VAL A 51 5.78 -3.06 4.76
N ALA A 52 7.02 -2.82 4.35
CA ALA A 52 8.11 -3.81 4.46
C ALA A 52 8.40 -4.26 5.90
N ASP A 53 8.25 -3.37 6.88
CA ASP A 53 8.43 -3.72 8.30
C ASP A 53 7.34 -4.69 8.77
N THR A 54 6.09 -4.52 8.32
CA THR A 54 5.00 -5.47 8.59
C THR A 54 5.29 -6.83 7.98
N ALA A 55 5.68 -6.89 6.70
CA ALA A 55 6.00 -8.15 6.03
C ALA A 55 7.13 -8.88 6.76
N ARG A 56 8.18 -8.15 7.19
CA ARG A 56 9.29 -8.71 7.98
C ARG A 56 8.82 -9.25 9.34
N ALA A 57 7.96 -8.51 10.05
CA ALA A 57 7.43 -8.94 11.35
C ALA A 57 6.48 -10.14 11.22
N ALA A 58 5.73 -10.22 10.12
CA ALA A 58 4.88 -11.35 9.78
C ALA A 58 5.68 -12.59 9.39
N GLY A 59 6.90 -12.44 8.87
CA GLY A 59 7.81 -13.52 8.50
C GLY A 59 7.41 -14.23 7.20
N GLU A 60 8.02 -15.38 6.92
CA GLU A 60 7.87 -16.13 5.64
C GLU A 60 6.41 -16.43 5.26
N GLY A 61 5.51 -16.56 6.24
CA GLY A 61 4.08 -16.77 5.98
C GLY A 61 3.37 -15.61 5.27
N HIS A 62 4.00 -14.43 5.19
CA HIS A 62 3.46 -13.26 4.50
C HIS A 62 3.62 -13.34 2.98
N ASP A 63 4.59 -14.09 2.47
CA ASP A 63 4.77 -14.28 1.03
C ASP A 63 3.52 -14.93 0.41
N GLY A 64 3.22 -14.55 -0.84
CA GLY A 64 1.99 -14.89 -1.54
C GLY A 64 0.74 -14.14 -1.06
N THR A 65 0.85 -13.26 -0.05
CA THR A 65 -0.26 -12.35 0.33
C THR A 65 -0.47 -11.33 -0.77
N LEU A 66 -1.72 -11.21 -1.25
CA LEU A 66 -2.11 -10.14 -2.15
C LEU A 66 -2.42 -8.88 -1.35
N VAL A 67 -2.16 -7.71 -1.92
CA VAL A 67 -2.39 -6.42 -1.25
C VAL A 67 -3.09 -5.47 -2.22
N ILE A 68 -4.23 -4.93 -1.79
CA ILE A 68 -4.94 -3.85 -2.49
C ILE A 68 -4.53 -2.53 -1.84
N ASP A 69 -3.70 -1.74 -2.53
CA ASP A 69 -3.17 -0.47 -2.00
C ASP A 69 -2.60 0.44 -3.10
N LEU A 70 -1.83 1.46 -2.71
CA LEU A 70 -1.04 2.33 -3.57
C LEU A 70 -0.05 1.54 -4.43
N PRO A 71 0.27 2.02 -5.65
CA PRO A 71 1.34 1.46 -6.47
C PRO A 71 2.65 1.28 -5.69
N PRO A 72 3.29 0.09 -5.69
CA PRO A 72 4.59 -0.09 -5.09
C PRO A 72 5.63 0.73 -5.86
N VAL A 73 6.76 1.04 -5.21
CA VAL A 73 7.86 1.74 -5.88
C VAL A 73 8.51 0.78 -6.88
N PRO A 74 8.53 1.08 -8.19
CA PRO A 74 9.12 0.17 -9.16
C PRO A 74 10.62 -0.05 -8.88
N PRO A 75 11.16 -1.27 -9.10
CA PRO A 75 12.60 -1.51 -9.06
C PRO A 75 13.35 -0.53 -9.98
N GLY A 76 14.45 0.05 -9.48
CA GLY A 76 15.25 1.02 -10.25
C GLY A 76 14.61 2.40 -10.46
N HIS A 77 13.44 2.67 -9.87
CA HIS A 77 12.80 3.98 -10.01
C HIS A 77 13.69 5.11 -9.42
N PRO A 78 13.88 6.27 -10.11
CA PRO A 78 14.77 7.34 -9.66
C PRO A 78 14.47 7.90 -8.27
N PHE A 79 13.19 7.85 -7.85
CA PHE A 79 12.76 8.20 -6.50
C PHE A 79 13.49 7.40 -5.42
N SER A 80 13.75 6.11 -5.63
CA SER A 80 14.40 5.24 -4.65
C SER A 80 15.80 5.73 -4.30
N ASP A 81 16.57 6.15 -5.30
CA ASP A 81 17.91 6.67 -5.10
C ASP A 81 17.90 8.07 -4.47
N ALA A 82 16.97 8.93 -4.88
CA ALA A 82 16.79 10.25 -4.26
C ALA A 82 16.40 10.11 -2.78
N TYR A 83 15.48 9.20 -2.48
CA TYR A 83 15.02 8.89 -1.13
C TYR A 83 16.18 8.35 -0.27
N ARG A 84 16.96 7.40 -0.81
CA ARG A 84 18.14 6.84 -0.11
C ARG A 84 19.18 7.91 0.18
N ARG A 85 19.52 8.77 -0.78
CA ARG A 85 20.45 9.88 -0.56
C ARG A 85 19.97 10.85 0.53
N ARG A 86 18.65 11.10 0.60
CA ARG A 86 18.07 12.06 1.54
C ARG A 86 17.89 11.52 2.96
N TYR A 87 17.55 10.24 3.10
CA TYR A 87 17.08 9.64 4.35
C TYR A 87 17.92 8.45 4.83
N GLY A 88 18.91 7.99 4.06
CA GLY A 88 19.78 6.87 4.44
C GLY A 88 19.12 5.48 4.37
N ALA A 89 17.91 5.39 3.84
CA ALA A 89 17.13 4.15 3.74
C ALA A 89 16.35 4.09 2.44
N VAL A 90 15.86 2.90 2.06
CA VAL A 90 14.89 2.75 0.96
C VAL A 90 13.48 3.11 1.42
N PRO A 91 12.56 3.49 0.52
CA PRO A 91 11.15 3.65 0.85
C PRO A 91 10.57 2.37 1.46
N ARG A 92 9.79 2.51 2.54
CA ARG A 92 9.19 1.35 3.24
C ARG A 92 7.96 0.78 2.55
N SER A 93 7.34 1.56 1.66
CA SER A 93 6.17 1.20 0.86
C SER A 93 5.92 2.21 -0.25
N GLY A 94 4.93 1.94 -1.11
CA GLY A 94 4.44 2.87 -2.14
C GLY A 94 3.92 4.21 -1.61
N HIS A 95 3.61 4.30 -0.30
CA HIS A 95 3.10 5.52 0.34
C HIS A 95 4.06 6.70 0.21
N SER A 96 5.38 6.45 0.31
CA SER A 96 6.38 7.50 0.13
C SER A 96 6.35 8.08 -1.29
N LEU A 97 6.22 7.23 -2.31
CA LEU A 97 6.16 7.67 -3.70
C LEU A 97 4.83 8.35 -4.03
N ALA A 98 3.71 7.87 -3.48
CA ALA A 98 2.40 8.52 -3.63
C ALA A 98 2.37 9.91 -2.99
N ALA A 99 2.90 10.05 -1.77
CA ALA A 99 3.01 11.34 -1.09
C ALA A 99 3.91 12.31 -1.88
N PHE A 100 5.06 11.84 -2.36
CA PHE A 100 5.94 12.63 -3.24
C PHE A 100 5.24 13.07 -4.53
N SER A 101 4.46 12.17 -5.13
CA SER A 101 3.74 12.40 -6.38
C SER A 101 2.70 13.51 -6.26
N LEU A 102 1.98 13.57 -5.13
CA LEU A 102 0.95 14.58 -4.89
C LEU A 102 1.50 15.89 -4.30
N ALA A 103 2.71 15.87 -3.72
CA ALA A 103 3.28 17.05 -3.07
C ALA A 103 3.39 18.24 -4.03
N ARG A 104 3.85 18.03 -5.27
CA ARG A 104 4.06 19.14 -6.20
C ARG A 104 2.76 19.86 -6.58
N PRO A 105 1.70 19.18 -7.06
CA PRO A 105 0.40 19.83 -7.32
C PRO A 105 -0.16 20.58 -6.11
N VAL A 106 -0.06 19.99 -4.90
CA VAL A 106 -0.52 20.63 -3.66
C VAL A 106 0.28 21.90 -3.36
N MET A 107 1.61 21.84 -3.48
CA MET A 107 2.48 23.00 -3.25
C MET A 107 2.26 24.11 -4.29
N ASP A 108 1.97 23.75 -5.55
CA ASP A 108 1.63 24.74 -6.58
C ASP A 108 0.27 25.40 -6.29
N ALA A 109 -0.74 24.63 -5.87
CA ALA A 109 -2.05 25.17 -5.47
C ALA A 109 -1.97 26.07 -4.21
N LEU A 110 -1.07 25.75 -3.27
CA LEU A 110 -0.81 26.57 -2.07
C LEU A 110 -0.25 27.98 -2.37
N ARG A 111 0.25 28.23 -3.59
CA ARG A 111 0.68 29.58 -4.00
C ARG A 111 -0.50 30.49 -4.31
N GLY A 112 -1.68 29.93 -4.56
CA GLY A 112 -2.91 30.67 -4.78
C GLY A 112 -3.59 31.07 -3.47
N PRO A 113 -4.56 32.00 -3.53
CA PRO A 113 -5.30 32.45 -2.36
C PRO A 113 -6.28 31.39 -1.82
N ASP A 114 -6.67 30.41 -2.64
CA ASP A 114 -7.59 29.33 -2.26
C ASP A 114 -7.04 27.97 -2.73
N LEU A 115 -6.59 27.16 -1.77
CA LEU A 115 -6.08 25.80 -2.00
C LEU A 115 -7.14 24.89 -2.63
N ARG A 116 -8.40 24.97 -2.17
CA ARG A 116 -9.48 24.11 -2.65
C ARG A 116 -9.73 24.42 -4.12
N GLN A 117 -9.90 25.70 -4.47
CA GLN A 117 -10.09 26.10 -5.85
C GLN A 117 -8.90 25.69 -6.73
N GLY A 118 -7.67 25.92 -6.25
CA GLY A 118 -6.45 25.53 -6.96
C GLY A 118 -6.40 24.03 -7.25
N MET A 119 -6.70 23.19 -6.25
CA MET A 119 -6.73 21.74 -6.42
C MET A 119 -7.88 21.26 -7.31
N MET A 120 -9.05 21.90 -7.25
CA MET A 120 -10.18 21.59 -8.14
C MET A 120 -9.91 21.93 -9.60
N ALA A 121 -9.01 22.87 -9.87
CA ALA A 121 -8.61 23.25 -11.23
C ALA A 121 -7.55 22.31 -11.84
N VAL A 122 -6.95 21.40 -11.06
CA VAL A 122 -5.94 20.47 -11.55
C VAL A 122 -6.58 19.37 -12.39
N ASP A 123 -6.07 19.22 -13.62
CA ASP A 123 -6.45 18.16 -14.56
C ASP A 123 -5.17 17.55 -15.17
N LEU A 124 -4.61 16.54 -14.50
CA LEU A 124 -3.42 15.81 -14.95
C LEU A 124 -3.82 14.39 -15.38
N PRO A 125 -3.56 13.96 -16.63
CA PRO A 125 -3.94 12.63 -17.09
C PRO A 125 -3.20 11.53 -16.31
N GLU A 126 -3.75 10.32 -16.35
CA GLU A 126 -3.10 9.13 -15.76
C GLU A 126 -1.70 8.94 -16.36
N GLY A 127 -0.77 8.40 -15.56
CA GLY A 127 0.64 8.26 -15.93
C GLY A 127 1.49 9.54 -15.79
N THR A 128 0.89 10.69 -15.49
CA THR A 128 1.63 11.97 -15.38
C THR A 128 2.44 12.06 -14.08
N LEU A 129 1.88 11.58 -12.98
CA LEU A 129 2.54 11.65 -11.68
C LEU A 129 3.60 10.54 -11.54
N PRO A 130 4.66 10.74 -10.74
CA PRO A 130 5.74 9.77 -10.58
C PRO A 130 5.30 8.35 -10.15
N ASN A 131 4.21 8.21 -9.42
CA ASN A 131 3.63 6.90 -9.06
C ASN A 131 2.71 6.29 -10.14
N GLY A 132 2.65 6.89 -11.32
CA GLY A 132 1.79 6.47 -12.44
C GLY A 132 0.35 6.99 -12.37
N TRP A 133 -0.03 7.76 -11.36
CA TRP A 133 -1.38 8.31 -11.26
C TRP A 133 -1.56 9.58 -12.11
N GLY A 134 -2.83 9.96 -12.28
CA GLY A 134 -3.21 11.32 -12.64
C GLY A 134 -3.78 12.06 -11.44
N LEU A 135 -4.27 13.27 -11.68
CA LEU A 135 -4.95 14.08 -10.67
C LEU A 135 -6.12 14.84 -11.29
N ARG A 136 -7.32 14.51 -10.84
CA ARG A 136 -8.54 15.29 -11.12
C ARG A 136 -9.52 15.10 -9.97
N MET A 137 -9.92 16.18 -9.33
CA MET A 137 -10.80 16.13 -8.17
C MET A 137 -12.28 16.11 -8.61
N ASP A 138 -13.10 15.28 -7.97
CA ASP A 138 -14.56 15.38 -8.08
C ASP A 138 -15.13 16.45 -7.12
N ALA A 139 -16.44 16.65 -7.17
CA ALA A 139 -17.13 17.59 -6.28
C ALA A 139 -16.98 17.26 -4.78
N ARG A 140 -16.62 16.02 -4.44
CA ARG A 140 -16.35 15.55 -3.07
C ARG A 140 -14.87 15.68 -2.69
N GLN A 141 -14.03 16.21 -3.58
CA GLN A 141 -12.58 16.27 -3.44
C GLN A 141 -11.91 14.89 -3.39
N GLN A 142 -12.46 13.91 -4.09
CA GLN A 142 -11.78 12.65 -4.33
C GLN A 142 -10.99 12.73 -5.65
N ASN A 143 -9.73 12.27 -5.63
CA ASN A 143 -8.98 12.12 -6.87
C ASN A 143 -9.57 10.96 -7.70
N LEU A 144 -10.10 11.28 -8.88
CA LEU A 144 -10.69 10.33 -9.81
C LEU A 144 -9.66 9.55 -10.64
N ARG A 145 -8.39 9.96 -10.60
CA ARG A 145 -7.29 9.35 -11.38
C ARG A 145 -6.21 8.72 -10.48
N ALA A 146 -6.56 8.48 -9.22
CA ALA A 146 -5.79 7.64 -8.30
C ALA A 146 -6.40 6.25 -8.27
N ILE A 147 -5.73 5.28 -8.88
CA ILE A 147 -6.22 3.91 -9.00
C ILE A 147 -5.44 3.04 -8.01
N PRO A 148 -6.11 2.35 -7.06
CA PRO A 148 -5.45 1.34 -6.24
C PRO A 148 -5.06 0.15 -7.11
N VAL A 149 -3.95 -0.50 -6.78
CA VAL A 149 -3.44 -1.67 -7.49
C VAL A 149 -3.54 -2.91 -6.62
N LEU A 150 -3.64 -4.06 -7.28
CA LEU A 150 -3.43 -5.36 -6.64
C LEU A 150 -1.96 -5.74 -6.82
N SER A 151 -1.27 -5.95 -5.70
CA SER A 151 0.15 -6.31 -5.63
C SER A 151 0.33 -7.63 -4.89
N ARG A 152 1.49 -8.27 -5.00
CA ARG A 152 1.82 -9.50 -4.27
C ARG A 152 3.17 -9.39 -3.58
N TRP A 153 3.25 -9.91 -2.36
CA TRP A 153 4.52 -10.15 -1.69
C TRP A 153 5.18 -11.41 -2.22
N ASP A 154 6.40 -11.28 -2.74
CA ASP A 154 7.24 -12.39 -3.15
C ASP A 154 8.66 -12.17 -2.63
N HIS A 155 9.18 -13.12 -1.84
CA HIS A 155 10.53 -13.08 -1.29
C HIS A 155 10.82 -11.76 -0.53
N GLY A 156 9.85 -11.27 0.24
CA GLY A 156 9.99 -10.02 0.98
C GLY A 156 9.99 -8.73 0.13
N VAL A 157 9.55 -8.79 -1.12
CA VAL A 157 9.34 -7.63 -2.00
C VAL A 157 7.88 -7.55 -2.42
N LEU A 158 7.26 -6.38 -2.27
CA LEU A 158 5.93 -6.10 -2.80
C LEU A 158 6.06 -5.60 -4.24
N GLY A 159 5.50 -6.35 -5.18
CA GLY A 159 5.49 -6.00 -6.59
C GLY A 159 4.08 -6.03 -7.20
N PRO A 160 3.92 -5.50 -8.42
CA PRO A 160 2.70 -5.72 -9.19
C PRO A 160 2.48 -7.24 -9.41
N LEU A 161 1.21 -7.62 -9.59
CA LEU A 161 0.82 -8.98 -9.98
C LEU A 161 1.30 -9.38 -11.38
#